data_AF-A0A537XN20-F1
#
_entry.id   AF-A0A537XN20-F1
#
_cell.length_a   1.000
_cell.length_b   1.000
_cell.length_c   1.000
_cell.angle_alpha   90.00
_cell.angle_beta   90.00
_cell.angle_gamma   90.00
#
_symmetry.space_group_name_H-M   'P 1'
#
loop_
_entity.id
_entity.type
_entity.pdbx_description
1 polymer ?
#
loop_
_entity_poly.entity_id
_entity_poly.type
_entity_poly.pdbx_seq_one_letter_code
_entity_poly.pdbx_strand_id
1 'polypeptide(L)'
;MTAVASKRGSGWHYPAAAGALLLCMTHAPTARGDCASCLARVSSYVAELDELLSNERNWITPYFDLNERYFPFRDCEADALLEEVRRSRFIRSISYHSGTKQYFIKFTSDEVVVGFAYYVSEKKSDADHAGWVNK
;
A
#
# COMPACT_ATOMS: atom_id res chain seq x y z
N MET A 1 6.56 55.96 -50.32
CA MET A 1 6.80 54.74 -51.11
C MET A 1 8.29 54.42 -51.04
N THR A 2 8.59 53.11 -50.97
CA THR A 2 9.91 52.42 -50.90
C THR A 2 10.74 52.66 -49.61
N ALA A 3 11.38 51.68 -48.96
CA ALA A 3 11.39 50.22 -49.04
C ALA A 3 11.89 49.63 -47.70
N VAL A 4 11.52 48.37 -47.45
CA VAL A 4 11.96 47.50 -46.34
C VAL A 4 13.39 47.02 -46.58
N ALA A 5 14.20 46.87 -45.53
CA ALA A 5 15.23 45.84 -45.47
C ALA A 5 15.51 45.41 -44.01
N SER A 6 15.04 44.20 -43.69
CA SER A 6 15.34 43.42 -42.49
C SER A 6 16.72 42.77 -42.62
N LYS A 7 17.53 42.78 -41.57
CA LYS A 7 18.78 42.00 -41.50
C LYS A 7 18.89 41.33 -40.13
N ARG A 8 18.60 40.02 -40.10
CA ARG A 8 18.99 39.09 -39.02
C ARG A 8 20.41 38.60 -39.30
N GLY A 9 21.16 38.38 -38.24
CA GLY A 9 22.44 37.67 -38.20
C GLY A 9 23.10 37.98 -36.86
N SER A 10 22.85 37.20 -35.81
CA SER A 10 23.47 35.91 -35.47
C SER A 10 24.96 36.02 -35.16
N GLY A 11 25.25 35.72 -33.89
CA GLY A 11 26.56 35.35 -33.40
C GLY A 11 27.27 36.49 -32.69
N TRP A 12 27.44 36.36 -31.37
CA TRP A 12 28.71 36.49 -30.67
C TRP A 12 28.60 35.67 -29.37
N HIS A 13 29.48 34.68 -29.25
CA HIS A 13 29.68 33.88 -28.05
C HIS A 13 30.71 34.59 -27.17
N TYR A 14 30.42 34.74 -25.89
CA TYR A 14 31.45 34.72 -24.84
C TYR A 14 30.94 33.90 -23.65
N PRO A 15 31.72 32.92 -23.17
CA PRO A 15 31.39 32.08 -22.03
C PRO A 15 32.01 32.65 -20.75
N ALA A 16 31.28 32.68 -19.64
CA ALA A 16 31.88 32.69 -18.31
C ALA A 16 30.86 32.32 -17.22
N ALA A 17 31.18 31.21 -16.55
CA ALA A 17 31.01 30.93 -15.13
C ALA A 17 29.62 31.06 -14.47
N ALA A 18 29.10 29.90 -14.05
CA ALA A 18 28.76 29.55 -12.66
C ALA A 18 27.72 28.42 -12.76
N GLY A 19 28.08 27.19 -12.45
CA GLY A 19 28.12 26.77 -11.05
C GLY A 19 26.76 26.22 -10.65
N ALA A 20 26.52 24.94 -10.94
CA ALA A 20 25.53 24.13 -10.23
C ALA A 20 25.93 22.66 -10.35
N LEU A 21 26.69 22.20 -9.36
CA LEU A 21 26.78 20.81 -8.96
C LEU A 21 25.35 20.28 -8.76
N LEU A 22 24.87 19.45 -9.67
CA LEU A 22 23.74 18.55 -9.42
C LEU A 22 24.21 17.11 -9.61
N LEU A 23 25.17 16.74 -8.77
CA LEU A 23 25.36 15.34 -8.37
C LEU A 23 24.23 14.96 -7.42
N CYS A 24 23.05 14.70 -7.97
CA CYS A 24 22.03 13.92 -7.27
C CYS A 24 22.04 12.48 -7.81
N MET A 25 23.22 11.86 -7.81
CA MET A 25 23.33 10.40 -7.70
C MET A 25 23.14 10.02 -6.23
N THR A 26 22.02 10.40 -5.64
CA THR A 26 21.57 9.77 -4.41
C THR A 26 20.96 8.44 -4.82
N HIS A 27 21.79 7.40 -4.83
CA HIS A 27 21.29 6.05 -4.67
C HIS A 27 20.40 6.02 -3.42
N ALA A 28 19.10 5.87 -3.60
CA ALA A 28 18.17 5.53 -2.53
C ALA A 28 16.89 4.90 -3.12
N PRO A 29 16.30 3.91 -2.45
CA PRO A 29 16.93 2.88 -1.60
C PRO A 29 16.29 1.50 -1.85
N THR A 30 16.98 0.42 -1.46
CA THR A 30 16.40 -0.91 -1.33
C THR A 30 15.10 -0.92 -0.48
N ALA A 31 14.92 0.05 0.43
CA ALA A 31 13.71 0.18 1.27
C ALA A 31 12.41 0.54 0.51
N ARG A 32 12.47 1.09 -0.72
CA ARG A 32 11.23 1.34 -1.51
C ARG A 32 10.67 0.07 -2.14
N GLY A 33 11.53 -0.92 -2.41
CA GLY A 33 11.12 -2.21 -2.95
C GLY A 33 10.30 -3.01 -1.93
N ASP A 34 10.66 -2.92 -0.66
CA ASP A 34 10.04 -3.71 0.41
C ASP A 34 8.61 -3.22 0.73
N CYS A 35 8.39 -1.90 0.76
CA CYS A 35 7.05 -1.35 0.99
C CYS A 35 6.11 -1.59 -0.20
N ALA A 36 6.58 -1.42 -1.44
CA ALA A 36 5.74 -1.68 -2.63
C ALA A 36 5.37 -3.17 -2.74
N SER A 37 6.31 -4.06 -2.41
CA SER A 37 6.07 -5.51 -2.32
C SER A 37 5.06 -5.86 -1.23
N CYS A 38 5.14 -5.22 -0.06
CA CYS A 38 4.16 -5.43 1.02
C CYS A 38 2.75 -5.02 0.59
N LEU A 39 2.59 -3.82 0.02
CA LEU A 39 1.28 -3.33 -0.42
C LEU A 39 0.68 -4.19 -1.54
N ALA A 40 1.51 -4.72 -2.46
CA ALA A 40 1.04 -5.67 -3.45
C ALA A 40 0.50 -6.95 -2.79
N ARG A 41 1.18 -7.50 -1.77
CA ARG A 41 0.68 -8.65 -1.02
C ARG A 41 -0.62 -8.35 -0.27
N VAL A 42 -0.73 -7.17 0.35
CA VAL A 42 -1.97 -6.72 1.02
C VAL A 42 -3.10 -6.61 0.00
N SER A 43 -2.86 -5.99 -1.16
CA SER A 43 -3.85 -5.86 -2.22
C SER A 43 -4.32 -7.23 -2.72
N SER A 44 -3.42 -8.19 -2.95
CA SER A 44 -3.80 -9.54 -3.38
C SER A 44 -4.58 -10.28 -2.30
N TYR A 45 -4.16 -10.18 -1.03
CA TYR A 45 -4.90 -10.77 0.09
C TYR A 45 -6.32 -10.21 0.16
N VAL A 46 -6.49 -8.89 0.07
CA VAL A 46 -7.80 -8.24 0.13
C VAL A 46 -8.68 -8.69 -1.06
N ALA A 47 -8.12 -8.83 -2.25
CA ALA A 47 -8.86 -9.30 -3.42
C ALA A 47 -9.34 -10.77 -3.26
N GLU A 48 -8.45 -11.67 -2.84
CA GLU A 48 -8.81 -13.08 -2.59
C GLU A 48 -9.78 -13.22 -1.40
N LEU A 49 -9.61 -12.42 -0.35
CA LEU A 49 -10.52 -12.40 0.79
C LEU A 49 -11.92 -11.92 0.38
N ASP A 50 -12.01 -10.89 -0.45
CA ASP A 50 -13.28 -10.40 -0.99
C ASP A 50 -13.98 -11.49 -1.82
N GLU A 51 -13.22 -12.25 -2.63
CA GLU A 51 -13.79 -13.38 -3.39
C GLU A 51 -14.32 -14.48 -2.45
N LEU A 52 -13.55 -14.87 -1.42
CA LEU A 52 -13.99 -15.86 -0.44
C LEU A 52 -15.24 -15.40 0.32
N LEU A 53 -15.23 -14.17 0.86
CA LEU A 53 -16.36 -13.62 1.61
C LEU A 53 -17.64 -13.48 0.77
N SER A 54 -17.51 -13.47 -0.56
CA SER A 54 -18.65 -13.41 -1.48
C SER A 54 -19.25 -14.77 -1.80
N ASN A 55 -18.42 -15.81 -1.83
CA ASN A 55 -18.76 -17.09 -2.45
C ASN A 55 -18.80 -18.24 -1.43
N GLU A 56 -17.92 -18.24 -0.44
CA GLU A 56 -17.79 -19.31 0.53
C GLU A 56 -18.72 -19.11 1.73
N ARG A 57 -19.57 -20.10 1.95
CA ARG A 57 -20.67 -20.05 2.94
C ARG A 57 -20.62 -21.15 3.99
N ASN A 58 -19.90 -22.23 3.69
CA ASN A 58 -20.08 -23.48 4.43
C ASN A 58 -18.79 -23.90 5.15
N TRP A 59 -17.62 -23.44 4.69
CA TRP A 59 -16.32 -23.91 5.14
C TRP A 59 -15.47 -22.75 5.63
N ILE A 60 -14.91 -22.88 6.84
CA ILE A 60 -14.01 -21.86 7.41
C ILE A 60 -12.55 -22.08 6.98
N THR A 61 -12.19 -23.31 6.62
CA THR A 61 -10.82 -23.71 6.23
C THR A 61 -10.20 -22.82 5.16
N PRO A 62 -10.90 -22.40 4.08
CA PRO A 62 -10.29 -21.54 3.06
C PRO A 62 -9.78 -20.20 3.61
N TYR A 63 -10.41 -19.66 4.66
CA TYR A 63 -9.95 -18.43 5.30
C TYR A 63 -8.68 -18.66 6.13
N PHE A 64 -8.54 -19.82 6.76
CA PHE A 64 -7.30 -20.20 7.45
C PHE A 64 -6.16 -20.41 6.45
N ASP A 65 -6.42 -21.12 5.35
CA ASP A 65 -5.43 -21.35 4.29
C ASP A 65 -4.97 -20.03 3.65
N LEU A 66 -5.90 -19.09 3.46
CA LEU A 66 -5.58 -17.75 2.96
C LEU A 66 -4.67 -17.00 3.96
N ASN A 67 -5.01 -17.04 5.24
CA ASN A 67 -4.20 -16.38 6.27
C ASN A 67 -2.79 -16.97 6.37
N GLU A 68 -2.65 -18.30 6.32
CA GLU A 68 -1.34 -18.98 6.34
C GLU A 68 -0.46 -18.56 5.16
N ARG A 69 -1.04 -18.37 3.98
CA ARG A 69 -0.31 -17.97 2.76
C ARG A 69 0.21 -16.53 2.80
N TYR A 70 -0.56 -15.63 3.40
CA TYR A 70 -0.31 -14.20 3.31
C TYR A 70 0.38 -13.60 4.54
N PHE A 71 0.08 -14.09 5.74
CA PHE A 71 0.66 -13.51 6.96
C PHE A 71 2.05 -14.06 7.26
N PRO A 72 2.94 -13.22 7.84
CA PRO A 72 2.74 -11.80 8.14
C PRO A 72 3.01 -10.90 6.91
N PHE A 73 2.24 -9.83 6.80
CA PHE A 73 2.66 -8.61 6.09
C PHE A 73 3.74 -7.91 6.90
N ARG A 74 4.87 -7.58 6.26
CA ARG A 74 6.03 -6.93 6.87
C ARG A 74 6.42 -5.70 6.08
N ASP A 75 6.89 -4.67 6.76
CA ASP A 75 7.49 -3.47 6.17
C ASP A 75 6.53 -2.62 5.31
N CYS A 76 5.22 -2.81 5.49
CA CYS A 76 4.22 -1.88 4.97
C CYS A 76 4.31 -0.52 5.69
N GLU A 77 4.05 0.57 4.97
CA GLU A 77 3.65 1.81 5.63
C GLU A 77 2.20 1.71 6.10
N ALA A 78 1.95 2.05 7.37
CA ALA A 78 0.66 1.79 8.02
C ALA A 78 -0.49 2.46 7.27
N ASP A 79 -0.36 3.76 6.95
CA ASP A 79 -1.43 4.49 6.27
C ASP A 79 -1.73 3.91 4.88
N ALA A 80 -0.70 3.50 4.13
CA ALA A 80 -0.88 2.88 2.82
C ALA A 80 -1.53 1.49 2.93
N LEU A 81 -1.17 0.69 3.93
CA LEU A 81 -1.86 -0.57 4.22
C LEU A 81 -3.34 -0.33 4.54
N LEU A 82 -3.63 0.70 5.35
CA LEU A 82 -5.00 1.06 5.70
C LEU A 82 -5.82 1.50 4.48
N GLU A 83 -5.21 2.19 3.53
CA GLU A 83 -5.87 2.52 2.26
C GLU A 83 -6.18 1.26 1.45
N GLU A 84 -5.26 0.29 1.34
CA GLU A 84 -5.53 -0.94 0.59
C GLU A 84 -6.65 -1.77 1.21
N VAL A 85 -6.68 -1.95 2.54
CA VAL A 85 -7.77 -2.71 3.20
C VAL A 85 -9.13 -2.01 3.11
N ARG A 86 -9.16 -0.68 3.04
CA ARG A 86 -10.41 0.10 2.86
C ARG A 86 -11.08 -0.11 1.51
N ARG A 87 -10.35 -0.67 0.53
CA ARG A 87 -10.90 -0.97 -0.80
C ARG A 87 -11.80 -2.19 -0.81
N SER A 88 -11.69 -3.06 0.20
CA SER A 88 -12.60 -4.18 0.38
C SER A 88 -14.02 -3.67 0.59
N ARG A 89 -14.99 -4.28 -0.09
CA ARG A 89 -16.41 -4.00 0.19
C ARG A 89 -16.90 -4.61 1.52
N PHE A 90 -16.12 -5.53 2.08
CA PHE A 90 -16.44 -6.24 3.32
C PHE A 90 -15.74 -5.62 4.54
N ILE A 91 -14.96 -4.55 4.37
CA ILE A 91 -14.36 -3.85 5.51
C ILE A 91 -15.45 -3.37 6.48
N ARG A 92 -15.35 -3.83 7.73
CA ARG A 92 -16.35 -3.51 8.76
C ARG A 92 -15.83 -2.46 9.75
N SER A 93 -14.59 -2.61 10.20
CA SER A 93 -14.01 -1.68 11.17
C SER A 93 -12.49 -1.68 11.11
N ILE A 94 -11.93 -0.50 11.36
CA ILE A 94 -10.51 -0.30 11.65
C ILE A 94 -10.45 0.45 12.98
N SER A 95 -9.78 -0.11 13.97
CA SER A 95 -9.62 0.53 15.28
C SER A 95 -8.15 0.62 15.66
N TYR A 96 -7.74 1.72 16.28
CA TYR A 96 -6.37 1.92 16.74
C TYR A 96 -6.30 1.82 18.25
N HIS A 97 -5.41 0.98 18.76
CA HIS A 97 -5.15 0.85 20.18
C HIS A 97 -3.84 1.54 20.54
N SER A 98 -3.92 2.72 21.15
CA SER A 98 -2.75 3.57 21.44
C SER A 98 -1.76 2.94 22.42
N GLY A 99 -2.24 2.14 23.38
CA GLY A 99 -1.39 1.48 24.37
C GLY A 99 -0.43 0.44 23.77
N THR A 100 -0.86 -0.27 22.73
CA THR A 100 -0.07 -1.30 22.03
C THR A 100 0.39 -0.86 20.64
N LYS A 101 0.01 0.35 20.22
CA LYS A 101 0.33 0.96 18.91
C LYS A 101 0.01 0.05 17.73
N GLN A 102 -1.16 -0.60 17.75
CA GLN A 102 -1.61 -1.47 16.67
C GLN A 102 -2.98 -1.06 16.13
N TYR A 103 -3.17 -1.32 14.84
CA TYR A 103 -4.48 -1.30 14.21
C TYR A 103 -5.10 -2.69 14.28
N PHE A 104 -6.40 -2.78 14.56
CA PHE A 104 -7.21 -3.98 14.35
C PHE A 104 -8.12 -3.75 13.16
N ILE A 105 -7.97 -4.58 12.14
CA ILE A 105 -8.73 -4.54 10.89
C ILE A 105 -9.69 -5.72 10.89
N LYS A 106 -10.97 -5.48 10.61
CA LYS A 106 -12.00 -6.54 10.52
C LYS A 106 -12.79 -6.42 9.23
N PHE A 107 -12.94 -7.56 8.54
CA PHE A 107 -13.80 -7.78 7.38
C PHE A 107 -14.95 -8.69 7.79
N THR A 108 -16.13 -8.47 7.22
CA THR A 108 -17.33 -9.22 7.62
C THR A 108 -18.28 -9.38 6.44
N SER A 109 -18.73 -10.61 6.20
CA SER A 109 -19.92 -10.94 5.42
C SER A 109 -21.07 -11.30 6.38
N ASP A 110 -22.24 -11.68 5.85
CA ASP A 110 -23.38 -12.11 6.68
C ASP A 110 -23.07 -13.36 7.52
N GLU A 111 -22.08 -14.16 7.09
CA GLU A 111 -21.79 -15.47 7.67
C GLU A 111 -20.41 -15.52 8.35
N VAL A 112 -19.41 -14.79 7.86
CA VAL A 112 -18.02 -14.91 8.30
C VAL A 112 -17.43 -13.55 8.71
N VAL A 113 -16.65 -13.54 9.78
CA VAL A 113 -15.76 -12.44 10.19
C VAL A 113 -14.31 -12.88 10.06
N VAL A 114 -13.48 -12.03 9.47
CA VAL A 114 -12.02 -12.21 9.39
C VAL A 114 -11.34 -10.95 9.88
N GLY A 115 -10.31 -11.07 10.70
CA GLY A 115 -9.56 -9.94 11.20
C GLY A 115 -8.08 -10.20 11.35
N PHE A 116 -7.33 -9.11 11.38
CA PHE A 116 -5.90 -9.14 11.68
C PHE A 116 -5.47 -7.86 12.41
N ALA A 117 -4.35 -7.95 13.12
CA ALA A 117 -3.71 -6.82 13.77
C ALA A 117 -2.49 -6.36 12.97
N TYR A 118 -2.21 -5.05 12.96
CA TYR A 118 -0.98 -4.49 12.40
C TYR A 118 -0.26 -3.62 13.43
N TYR A 119 0.92 -4.06 13.87
CA TYR A 119 1.75 -3.42 14.87
C TYR A 119 2.64 -2.37 14.20
N VAL A 120 2.36 -1.09 14.43
CA VAL A 120 3.03 0.03 13.73
C VAL A 120 4.51 0.10 14.08
N SER A 121 4.86 -0.14 15.35
CA SER A 121 6.25 -0.12 15.81
C SER A 121 7.09 -1.26 15.23
N GLU A 122 6.47 -2.40 14.94
CA GLU A 122 7.15 -3.59 14.40
C GLU A 122 7.04 -3.69 12.87
N LYS A 123 6.24 -2.80 12.26
CA LYS A 123 5.83 -2.86 10.85
C LYS A 123 5.37 -4.26 10.42
N LYS A 124 4.65 -4.96 11.30
CA LYS A 124 4.30 -6.37 11.11
C LYS A 124 2.82 -6.59 11.42
N SER A 125 2.17 -7.44 10.63
CA SER A 125 0.85 -7.96 10.96
C SER A 125 0.90 -9.30 11.67
N ASP A 126 -0.16 -9.58 12.41
CA ASP A 126 -0.48 -10.90 12.92
C ASP A 126 -1.92 -11.26 12.54
N ALA A 127 -2.13 -12.49 12.08
CA ALA A 127 -3.47 -12.97 11.80
C ALA A 127 -4.20 -13.11 13.14
N ASP A 128 -5.39 -12.52 13.24
CA ASP A 128 -6.14 -12.55 14.51
C ASP A 128 -7.10 -13.74 14.49
N HIS A 129 -8.22 -13.63 13.76
CA HIS A 129 -9.22 -14.70 13.71
C HIS A 129 -9.96 -14.73 12.38
N ALA A 130 -10.36 -15.93 11.96
CA ALA A 130 -11.46 -16.16 11.01
C ALA A 130 -12.53 -16.99 11.73
N GLY A 131 -13.78 -16.56 11.68
CA GLY A 131 -14.86 -17.23 12.42
C GLY A 131 -16.24 -16.93 11.86
N TRP A 132 -17.24 -17.69 12.33
CA TRP A 132 -18.64 -17.50 11.95
C TRP A 132 -19.28 -16.37 12.75
N VAL A 133 -20.13 -15.57 12.12
CA VAL A 133 -20.82 -14.44 12.78
C VAL A 133 -21.86 -14.91 13.81
N ASN A 134 -22.52 -16.05 13.58
CA ASN A 134 -23.70 -16.51 14.35
C ASN A 134 -23.64 -17.97 14.84
N LYS A 135 -22.46 -18.54 15.12
CA LYS A 135 -22.35 -19.91 15.68
C LYS A 135 -21.90 -19.92 17.13
#